data_AF-A0A2G6KLH2-F1
#
_entry.id   AF-A0A2G6KLH2-F1
#
_cell.length_a   1.000
_cell.length_b   1.000
_cell.length_c   1.000
_cell.angle_alpha   90.00
_cell.angle_beta   90.00
_cell.angle_gamma   90.00
#
_symmetry.space_group_name_H-M   'P 1'
#
loop_
_entity.id
_entity.type
_entity.pdbx_description
1 polymer ?
#
loop_
_entity_poly.entity_id
_entity_poly.type
_entity_poly.pdbx_seq_one_letter_code
_entity_poly.pdbx_strand_id
1 'polypeptide(L)' 'MRVRAIRLNKIETKDKLLILSNRANFEMIQKAVRISIPVVTSMSAPTELALQNR' A
#
# COMPACT_ATOMS: atom_id res chain seq x y z
N MET A 1 1.57 7.03 2.94
CA MET A 1 2.40 6.39 1.88
C MET A 1 2.61 7.36 0.73
N ARG A 2 3.85 7.56 0.29
CA ARG A 2 4.20 8.40 -0.87
C ARG A 2 4.68 7.53 -2.03
N VAL A 3 3.92 7.48 -3.12
CA VAL A 3 4.22 6.64 -4.31
C VAL A 3 5.33 7.23 -5.19
N ARG A 4 5.58 8.54 -5.09
CA ARG A 4 6.51 9.25 -5.98
C ARG A 4 7.92 8.64 -5.96
N ALA A 5 8.42 8.26 -4.79
CA ALA A 5 9.75 7.66 -4.67
C ALA A 5 9.87 6.33 -5.43
N ILE A 6 8.82 5.51 -5.43
CA ILE A 6 8.78 4.23 -6.16
C ILE A 6 8.93 4.49 -7.67
N ARG A 7 8.19 5.49 -8.18
CA ARG A 7 8.22 5.85 -9.61
C ARG A 7 9.57 6.44 -10.03
N LEU A 8 10.12 7.37 -9.24
CA LEU A 8 11.38 8.04 -9.57
C LEU A 8 12.56 7.06 -9.58
N ASN A 9 12.56 6.09 -8.67
CA ASN A 9 13.60 5.07 -8.58
C ASN A 9 13.32 3.84 -9.45
N LYS A 10 12.27 3.87 -10.29
CA LYS A 10 11.85 2.75 -11.17
C LYS A 10 11.77 1.40 -10.43
N ILE A 11 11.28 1.42 -9.19
CA ILE A 11 11.15 0.21 -8.38
C ILE A 11 9.97 -0.60 -8.91
N GLU A 12 10.23 -1.80 -9.40
CA GLU A 12 9.18 -2.77 -9.72
C GLU A 12 8.50 -3.23 -8.43
N THR A 13 7.18 -3.37 -8.43
CA THR A 13 6.37 -3.54 -7.21
C THR A 13 5.56 -4.82 -7.16
N LYS A 14 5.44 -5.53 -8.29
CA LYS A 14 4.58 -6.72 -8.45
C LYS A 14 5.00 -7.92 -7.59
N ASP A 15 6.26 -7.93 -7.17
CA ASP A 15 6.92 -8.97 -6.38
C ASP A 15 7.25 -8.49 -4.95
N LYS A 16 6.71 -7.35 -4.49
CA LYS A 16 7.11 -6.71 -3.23
C LYS A 16 5.98 -6.62 -2.21
N LEU A 17 6.38 -6.65 -0.94
CA LEU A 17 5.52 -6.40 0.21
C LEU A 17 5.61 -4.92 0.61
N LEU A 18 4.46 -4.27 0.85
CA LEU A 18 4.43 -2.96 1.48
C LEU A 18 4.22 -3.09 2.98
N ILE A 19 5.20 -2.61 3.76
CA ILE A 19 5.10 -2.55 5.22
C ILE A 19 4.80 -1.10 5.65
N LEU A 20 3.76 -0.93 6.46
CA LEU A 20 3.35 0.34 7.03
C LEU A 20 3.59 0.34 8.54
N SER A 21 4.35 1.32 9.03
CA SER A 21 4.55 1.53 10.46
C SER A 21 3.30 2.08 11.17
N ASN A 22 2.34 2.59 10.40
CA ASN A 22 1.09 3.18 10.87
C ASN A 22 -0.13 2.47 10.27
N ARG A 23 -1.35 2.88 10.67
CA ARG A 23 -2.61 2.26 10.23
C ARG A 23 -2.75 2.26 8.71
N ALA A 24 -3.22 1.14 8.17
CA ALA A 24 -3.60 1.04 6.77
C ALA A 24 -4.99 1.66 6.55
N ASN A 25 -4.99 2.88 6.01
CA ASN A 25 -6.21 3.58 5.62
C ASN A 25 -6.56 3.31 4.14
N PHE A 26 -7.82 3.49 3.77
CA PHE A 26 -8.34 3.21 2.42
C PHE A 26 -7.52 3.84 1.28
N GLU A 27 -7.15 5.13 1.40
CA GLU A 27 -6.32 5.78 0.37
C GLU A 27 -4.95 5.12 0.18
N MET A 28 -4.38 4.55 1.25
CA MET A 28 -3.07 3.88 1.17
C MET A 28 -3.20 2.55 0.44
N ILE A 29 -4.29 1.81 0.69
CA ILE A 29 -4.61 0.59 -0.04
C ILE A 29 -4.86 0.89 -1.51
N GLN A 30 -5.68 1.90 -1.85
CA GLN A 30 -5.88 2.29 -3.24
C GLN A 30 -4.57 2.69 -3.94
N LYS A 31 -3.67 3.38 -3.24
CA LYS A 31 -2.34 3.72 -3.78
C LYS A 31 -1.50 2.47 -4.06
N ALA A 32 -1.52 1.49 -3.16
CA ALA A 32 -0.81 0.21 -3.32
C ALA A 32 -1.37 -0.62 -4.50
N VAL A 33 -2.69 -0.70 -4.64
CA VAL A 33 -3.34 -1.39 -5.76
C VAL A 33 -3.01 -0.73 -7.11
N ARG A 34 -3.06 0.61 -7.19
CA ARG A 34 -2.71 1.36 -8.42
C ARG A 34 -1.28 1.09 -8.92
N ILE A 35 -0.38 0.68 -8.04
CA ILE A 35 0.99 0.30 -8.40
C ILE A 35 1.22 -1.21 -8.31
N SER A 36 0.16 -2.02 -8.27
CA SER A 36 0.22 -3.48 -8.30
C SER A 36 1.07 -4.10 -7.19
N ILE A 37 1.06 -3.54 -5.97
CA ILE A 37 1.65 -4.22 -4.82
C ILE A 37 0.70 -5.34 -4.37
N PRO A 38 1.14 -6.61 -4.34
CA PRO A 38 0.28 -7.76 -4.05
C PRO A 38 -0.11 -7.87 -2.57
N VAL A 39 0.76 -7.45 -1.65
CA VAL A 39 0.53 -7.62 -0.20
C VAL A 39 0.85 -6.33 0.54
N VAL A 40 -0.04 -5.92 1.43
CA VAL A 40 0.13 -4.77 2.32
C VAL A 40 -0.03 -5.22 3.76
N THR A 41 0.93 -4.87 4.61
CA THR A 41 0.92 -5.13 6.05
C THR A 41 1.04 -3.82 6.82
N SER A 42 0.41 -3.78 7.99
CA SER A 42 0.51 -2.66 8.93
C SER A 42 0.81 -3.21 10.33
N MET A 43 1.68 -2.51 11.06
CA MET A 43 1.94 -2.80 12.47
C MET A 43 0.75 -2.46 13.40
N SER A 44 -0.31 -1.85 12.87
CA SER A 44 -1.49 -1.42 13.62
C SER A 44 -2.76 -1.81 12.88
N ALA A 45 -3.91 -1.75 13.55
CA ALA A 45 -5.17 -2.16 12.96
C ALA A 45 -5.52 -1.36 11.68
N PRO A 46 -5.93 -2.01 10.59
CA PRO A 46 -6.45 -1.34 9.40
C PRO A 46 -7.81 -0.70 9.70
N THR A 47 -8.20 0.29 8.89
CA THR A 47 -9.58 0.80 8.92
C THR A 47 -10.52 -0.16 8.20
N GLU A 48 -11.79 -0.23 8.63
CA GLU A 48 -12.79 -1.10 7.99
C GLU A 48 -12.96 -0.84 6.49
N LEU A 49 -13.00 0.44 6.09
CA LEU A 49 -13.06 0.83 4.68
C LEU A 49 -11.84 0.33 3.87
N ALA A 50 -10.66 0.23 4.49
CA ALA A 50 -9.46 -0.29 3.83
C ALA A 50 -9.58 -1.79 3.48
N LEU A 51 -10.40 -2.54 4.22
CA LEU A 51 -10.67 -3.95 3.94
C LEU A 51 -11.69 -4.14 2.81
N GLN A 52 -12.51 -3.13 2.53
CA GLN A 52 -13.61 -3.19 1.56
C GLN A 52 -13.22 -2.73 0.15
N ASN A 53 -11.93 -2.80 -0.21
CA ASN A 53 -11.44 -2.27 -1.48
C ASN A 53 -11.97 -3.09 -2.69
N ARG A 54 -13.19 -2.77 -3.12
CA ARG A 54 -13.86 -3.25 -4.34
C ARG A 54 -13.52 -2.38 -5.54
#